data_AF-A0A1E3AYE6-F1
#
_entry.id   AF-A0A1E3AYE6-F1
#
_cell.length_a   1.000
_cell.length_b   1.000
_cell.length_c   1.000
_cell.angle_alpha   90.00
_cell.angle_beta   90.00
_cell.angle_gamma   90.00
#
_symmetry.space_group_name_H-M   'P 1'
#
loop_
_entity.id
_entity.type
_entity.pdbx_description
1 polymer ?
#
loop_
_entity_poly.entity_id
_entity_poly.type
_entity_poly.pdbx_seq_one_letter_code
_entity_poly.pdbx_strand_id
1 'polypeptide(L)'
;MKRNKMKGLLIAAAAAIIMAGCYGKQAGSQETGAENSAVGNTGQESVAEAADSTADEEVVEAVLFQDSGRLTSKDTDMVHQAIIDHTGVDLSLNYVSDNVEQKFSLLVTGDTIPDISVLTYDMYMEYAKQGAFYDITDLVDKYPNLMKYVPEAYWESVKVDGKIYGVPTANVEGKYNLYLREDWLENLGLKVPETRDEFTEVLRAFTEDDPDQNGKNDTYGMGNNDFTAIYAMFGIYPGYYHEEDGKVEIDSISRNYKECLEYIQELYKAGYIDPEIFTDTAEQYRQKVNQGKFGCFSGWWSEMGSFVRDYGFTESQPDGKLIAVKPPADESKGQGMVAANAMSNIICFSFKDEDKIDRLLNFTDWISTDEGYRICKYGIEGIHWTLENGELTYNATTDPDKMRLDGEKMEGADAETYSILQRMDIYPEQLTEDAFRDAFEQAVANPMYRNLFIRLSSEEYSMYNADLVKLTDEMRVKYILGDASFDKWDDYVKEYINIGGLDVAQSLLDIYNEKNGTDLVLADYQ
;
A
#
# COMPACT_ATOMS: atom_id res chain seq x y z
N MET A 1 25.68 48.01 29.95
CA MET A 1 25.68 49.24 29.10
C MET A 1 26.19 48.87 27.71
N LYS A 2 25.26 48.67 26.76
CA LYS A 2 25.05 49.55 25.59
C LYS A 2 26.27 49.69 24.66
N ARG A 3 26.26 48.95 23.54
CA ARG A 3 26.83 49.42 22.26
C ARG A 3 25.68 49.64 21.27
N ASN A 4 25.23 50.89 21.23
CA ASN A 4 24.59 51.57 20.10
C ASN A 4 25.69 51.81 19.01
N LYS A 5 25.47 52.04 17.71
CA LYS A 5 24.30 52.24 16.83
C LYS A 5 24.84 52.42 15.40
N MET A 6 24.03 52.05 14.38
CA MET A 6 23.82 52.75 13.08
C MET A 6 24.99 52.77 12.06
N LYS A 7 24.83 52.73 10.73
CA LYS A 7 23.72 53.12 9.81
C LYS A 7 24.07 52.76 8.34
N GLY A 8 23.04 52.63 7.48
CA GLY A 8 23.06 52.79 6.00
C GLY A 8 22.81 51.47 5.24
N LEU A 9 21.66 51.11 4.65
CA LEU A 9 20.63 51.72 3.78
C LEU A 9 21.02 51.98 2.30
N LEU A 10 20.27 51.30 1.39
CA LEU A 10 19.94 51.57 -0.04
C LEU A 10 21.08 51.36 -1.07
N ILE A 11 20.88 50.73 -2.25
CA ILE A 11 20.06 51.08 -3.45
C ILE A 11 20.04 49.80 -4.34
N ALA A 12 18.91 49.18 -4.71
CA ALA A 12 17.98 49.41 -5.83
C ALA A 12 18.48 49.14 -7.28
N ALA A 13 17.84 48.12 -7.90
CA ALA A 13 17.27 48.06 -9.27
C ALA A 13 18.12 47.78 -10.54
N ALA A 14 17.54 46.87 -11.35
CA ALA A 14 17.46 46.79 -12.82
C ALA A 14 18.55 46.08 -13.63
N ALA A 15 18.15 45.03 -14.38
CA ALA A 15 18.19 45.00 -15.85
C ALA A 15 17.51 43.73 -16.41
N ALA A 16 16.77 43.92 -17.49
CA ALA A 16 16.03 42.92 -18.26
C ALA A 16 16.66 42.73 -19.66
N ILE A 17 16.17 41.71 -20.39
CA ILE A 17 16.27 41.45 -21.85
C ILE A 17 17.59 40.73 -22.25
N ILE A 18 17.58 39.59 -22.96
CA ILE A 18 17.45 39.47 -24.43
C ILE A 18 17.00 38.05 -24.88
N MET A 19 16.05 38.03 -25.83
CA MET A 19 15.65 36.93 -26.72
C MET A 19 16.57 36.82 -27.97
N ALA A 20 16.60 35.62 -28.54
CA ALA A 20 16.78 35.27 -29.97
C ALA A 20 18.14 34.73 -30.49
N GLY A 21 18.03 33.64 -31.27
CA GLY A 21 19.05 33.06 -32.18
C GLY A 21 19.47 31.65 -31.73
N CYS A 22 19.29 30.56 -32.48
CA CYS A 22 19.43 30.42 -33.92
C CYS A 22 18.53 29.34 -34.52
N TYR A 23 18.06 29.67 -35.72
CA TYR A 23 17.45 28.83 -36.73
C TYR A 23 18.56 28.13 -37.55
N GLY A 24 18.33 26.88 -37.98
CA GLY A 24 18.87 26.34 -39.23
C GLY A 24 19.64 25.01 -39.16
N LYS A 25 18.99 23.91 -39.59
CA LYS A 25 19.42 23.22 -40.82
C LYS A 25 18.33 22.30 -41.37
N GLN A 26 18.08 22.53 -42.66
CA GLN A 26 17.12 21.89 -43.55
C GLN A 26 17.79 20.70 -44.26
N ALA A 27 17.04 19.61 -44.46
CA ALA A 27 17.18 18.73 -45.60
C ALA A 27 15.76 18.29 -46.03
N GLY A 28 15.30 18.80 -47.18
CA GLY A 28 14.17 18.25 -47.94
C GLY A 28 14.56 16.87 -48.50
N SER A 29 13.69 16.05 -49.07
CA SER A 29 12.48 16.21 -49.91
C SER A 29 11.84 14.80 -49.96
N GLN A 30 10.58 14.52 -50.30
CA GLN A 30 9.85 14.90 -51.50
C GLN A 30 8.46 14.24 -51.42
N GLU A 31 7.39 14.95 -51.79
CA GLU A 31 6.07 14.38 -52.08
C GLU A 31 6.10 13.56 -53.38
N THR A 32 5.34 12.46 -53.41
CA THR A 32 4.59 12.04 -54.61
C THR A 32 3.28 11.40 -54.17
N GLY A 33 2.16 12.01 -54.53
CA GLY A 33 0.86 11.35 -54.58
C GLY A 33 0.63 10.65 -55.91
N ALA A 34 -0.19 9.59 -55.91
CA ALA A 34 -0.99 9.15 -57.05
C ALA A 34 -2.15 8.25 -56.58
N GLU A 35 -3.25 8.38 -57.31
CA GLU A 35 -4.62 7.91 -57.08
C GLU A 35 -4.89 6.40 -57.23
N ASN A 36 -5.80 5.91 -56.37
CA ASN A 36 -7.08 5.24 -56.67
C ASN A 36 -7.15 4.05 -57.67
N SER A 37 -7.64 2.89 -57.21
CA SER A 37 -8.76 2.15 -57.84
C SER A 37 -9.14 0.86 -57.09
N ALA A 38 -10.45 0.59 -57.11
CA ALA A 38 -11.19 -0.43 -56.36
C ALA A 38 -11.32 -1.81 -57.05
N VAL A 39 -12.09 -2.69 -56.37
CA VAL A 39 -12.76 -3.95 -56.79
C VAL A 39 -11.95 -5.23 -56.47
N GLY A 40 -12.45 -6.25 -55.77
CA GLY A 40 -13.77 -6.53 -55.19
C GLY A 40 -13.87 -7.93 -54.56
N ASN A 41 -14.74 -8.02 -53.54
CA ASN A 41 -15.64 -9.09 -53.08
C ASN A 41 -15.27 -10.59 -53.25
N THR A 42 -15.31 -11.37 -52.15
CA THR A 42 -16.33 -12.42 -51.83
C THR A 42 -15.89 -13.36 -50.68
N GLY A 43 -16.82 -13.65 -49.74
CA GLY A 43 -16.82 -14.90 -48.96
C GLY A 43 -17.09 -14.83 -47.45
N GLN A 44 -18.37 -14.67 -47.05
CA GLN A 44 -18.95 -15.13 -45.77
C GLN A 44 -18.68 -16.65 -45.57
N GLU A 45 -18.59 -17.22 -44.36
CA GLU A 45 -19.62 -17.32 -43.31
C GLU A 45 -18.98 -17.70 -41.96
N SER A 46 -19.49 -17.16 -40.84
CA SER A 46 -19.82 -17.94 -39.63
C SER A 46 -20.40 -17.04 -38.51
N VAL A 47 -21.73 -17.12 -38.37
CA VAL A 47 -22.56 -17.11 -37.15
C VAL A 47 -22.47 -15.91 -36.19
N ALA A 48 -23.56 -15.12 -36.19
CA ALA A 48 -23.92 -14.14 -35.17
C ALA A 48 -24.98 -14.74 -34.22
N GLU A 49 -24.84 -14.45 -32.92
CA GLU A 49 -25.88 -14.03 -31.94
C GLU A 49 -25.23 -14.10 -30.54
N ALA A 50 -25.21 -13.08 -29.68
CA ALA A 50 -26.01 -11.86 -29.61
C ALA A 50 -25.13 -10.68 -29.16
N ALA A 51 -25.03 -9.68 -30.02
CA ALA A 51 -24.72 -8.31 -29.63
C ALA A 51 -25.99 -7.51 -29.92
N ASP A 52 -26.69 -7.10 -28.87
CA ASP A 52 -27.76 -6.11 -28.98
C ASP A 52 -27.56 -5.11 -27.86
N SER A 53 -26.89 -4.01 -28.20
CA SER A 53 -27.39 -2.63 -28.09
C SER A 53 -26.26 -1.65 -27.72
N THR A 54 -25.47 -1.21 -28.70
CA THR A 54 -24.81 0.09 -28.59
C THR A 54 -25.68 1.11 -29.32
N ALA A 55 -26.65 1.64 -28.59
CA ALA A 55 -27.09 2.99 -28.88
C ALA A 55 -25.87 3.91 -28.70
N ASP A 56 -25.71 4.92 -29.55
CA ASP A 56 -24.82 6.06 -29.30
C ASP A 56 -25.24 6.70 -27.96
N GLU A 57 -24.75 6.16 -26.85
CA GLU A 57 -24.82 6.83 -25.56
C GLU A 57 -23.68 7.84 -25.52
N GLU A 58 -24.03 9.08 -25.19
CA GLU A 58 -23.08 10.17 -25.03
C GLU A 58 -22.00 9.75 -24.01
N VAL A 59 -20.73 9.82 -24.43
CA VAL A 59 -19.60 9.48 -23.56
C VAL A 59 -19.55 10.46 -22.39
N VAL A 60 -19.49 9.93 -21.17
CA VAL A 60 -19.43 10.71 -19.94
C VAL A 60 -17.98 10.88 -19.52
N GLU A 61 -17.47 12.11 -19.60
CA GLU A 61 -16.14 12.46 -19.10
C GLU A 61 -16.12 12.57 -17.56
N ALA A 62 -15.11 12.00 -16.91
CA ALA A 62 -14.92 12.06 -15.47
C ALA A 62 -13.43 12.08 -15.08
N VAL A 63 -13.10 12.76 -13.99
CA VAL A 63 -11.73 12.78 -13.42
C VAL A 63 -11.66 11.87 -12.19
N LEU A 64 -10.71 10.94 -12.18
CA LEU A 64 -10.38 10.07 -11.05
C LEU A 64 -9.20 10.62 -10.25
N PHE A 65 -9.38 10.80 -8.94
CA PHE A 65 -8.28 11.01 -7.99
C PHE A 65 -7.94 9.73 -7.24
N GLN A 66 -6.68 9.30 -7.26
CA GLN A 66 -6.26 8.09 -6.55
C GLN A 66 -4.82 8.22 -6.04
N ASP A 67 -4.58 7.69 -4.83
CA ASP A 67 -3.23 7.47 -4.32
C ASP A 67 -2.53 6.39 -5.15
N SER A 68 -1.58 6.79 -5.99
CA SER A 68 -0.81 5.89 -6.83
C SER A 68 0.44 6.57 -7.36
N GLY A 69 1.54 5.81 -7.42
CA GLY A 69 2.77 6.20 -8.12
C GLY A 69 2.83 5.73 -9.57
N ARG A 70 1.74 5.16 -10.12
CA ARG A 70 1.73 4.56 -11.45
C ARG A 70 1.90 5.58 -12.55
N LEU A 71 2.67 5.20 -13.57
CA LEU A 71 2.85 5.98 -14.79
C LEU A 71 1.76 5.63 -15.81
N THR A 72 1.27 6.64 -16.53
CA THR A 72 0.40 6.44 -17.70
C THR A 72 1.26 6.06 -18.90
N SER A 73 0.86 5.00 -19.60
CA SER A 73 1.62 4.43 -20.72
C SER A 73 0.69 4.12 -21.91
N LYS A 74 1.22 3.63 -23.03
CA LYS A 74 0.38 3.24 -24.17
C LYS A 74 -0.60 2.10 -23.81
N ASP A 75 -0.19 1.19 -22.93
CA ASP A 75 -1.07 0.12 -22.44
C ASP A 75 -2.23 0.71 -21.63
N THR A 76 -1.95 1.77 -20.85
CA THR A 76 -2.97 2.55 -20.15
C THR A 76 -3.98 3.11 -21.18
N ASP A 77 -3.55 3.76 -22.26
CA ASP A 77 -4.49 4.29 -23.27
C ASP A 77 -5.38 3.19 -23.91
N MET A 78 -4.85 1.99 -24.13
CA MET A 78 -5.63 0.88 -24.67
C MET A 78 -6.72 0.40 -23.69
N VAL A 79 -6.39 0.32 -22.41
CA VAL A 79 -7.34 -0.04 -21.36
C VAL A 79 -8.37 1.07 -21.14
N HIS A 80 -7.95 2.33 -21.25
CA HIS A 80 -8.85 3.49 -21.24
C HIS A 80 -9.92 3.36 -22.32
N GLN A 81 -9.51 3.08 -23.56
CA GLN A 81 -10.45 2.90 -24.66
C GLN A 81 -11.39 1.71 -24.41
N ALA A 82 -10.88 0.60 -23.87
CA ALA A 82 -11.73 -0.54 -23.51
C ALA A 82 -12.77 -0.14 -22.44
N ILE A 83 -12.39 0.64 -21.43
CA ILE A 83 -13.32 1.18 -20.42
C ILE A 83 -14.42 2.02 -21.09
N ILE A 84 -14.04 2.92 -21.99
CA ILE A 84 -15.00 3.75 -22.76
C ILE A 84 -15.96 2.86 -23.55
N ASP A 85 -15.44 1.87 -24.27
CA ASP A 85 -16.25 0.99 -25.12
C ASP A 85 -17.25 0.15 -24.30
N HIS A 86 -16.86 -0.29 -23.10
CA HIS A 86 -17.71 -1.10 -22.22
C HIS A 86 -18.72 -0.28 -21.41
N THR A 87 -18.36 0.94 -20.99
CA THR A 87 -19.12 1.68 -19.96
C THR A 87 -19.64 3.03 -20.44
N GLY A 88 -19.11 3.54 -21.56
CA GLY A 88 -19.34 4.90 -22.03
C GLY A 88 -18.73 5.96 -21.11
N VAL A 89 -17.85 5.59 -20.18
CA VAL A 89 -17.17 6.52 -19.26
C VAL A 89 -15.75 6.77 -19.74
N ASP A 90 -15.43 8.03 -20.00
CA ASP A 90 -14.07 8.50 -20.30
C ASP A 90 -13.43 9.01 -19.01
N LEU A 91 -12.56 8.18 -18.43
CA LEU A 91 -11.93 8.43 -17.13
C LEU A 91 -10.53 9.02 -17.28
N SER A 92 -10.38 10.30 -16.97
CA SER A 92 -9.07 10.94 -16.84
C SER A 92 -8.42 10.63 -15.49
N LEU A 93 -7.23 10.03 -15.52
CA LEU A 93 -6.49 9.63 -14.32
C LEU A 93 -5.69 10.79 -13.71
N ASN A 94 -5.92 11.07 -12.43
CA ASN A 94 -5.14 11.99 -11.61
C ASN A 94 -4.50 11.20 -10.44
N TYR A 95 -3.37 10.57 -10.74
CA TYR A 95 -2.58 9.83 -9.75
C TYR A 95 -1.72 10.77 -8.91
N VAL A 96 -1.71 10.53 -7.60
CA VAL A 96 -0.97 11.31 -6.61
C VAL A 96 -0.25 10.36 -5.68
N SER A 97 1.07 10.47 -5.53
CA SER A 97 1.83 9.58 -4.62
C SER A 97 2.28 10.24 -3.31
N ASP A 98 2.34 11.58 -3.27
CA ASP A 98 2.84 12.34 -2.12
C ASP A 98 1.86 13.41 -1.66
N ASN A 99 1.73 13.57 -0.34
CA ASN A 99 0.86 14.55 0.31
C ASN A 99 -0.59 14.46 -0.19
N VAL A 100 -1.10 13.23 -0.38
CA VAL A 100 -2.42 12.93 -0.93
C VAL A 100 -3.51 13.70 -0.19
N GLU A 101 -3.50 13.65 1.14
CA GLU A 101 -4.47 14.32 2.01
C GLU A 101 -4.48 15.84 1.81
N GLN A 102 -3.30 16.48 1.84
CA GLN A 102 -3.17 17.92 1.63
C GLN A 102 -3.65 18.33 0.23
N LYS A 103 -3.30 17.56 -0.80
CA LYS A 103 -3.73 17.84 -2.18
C LYS A 103 -5.24 17.71 -2.33
N PHE A 104 -5.85 16.67 -1.75
CA PHE A 104 -7.30 16.51 -1.77
C PHE A 104 -8.01 17.64 -1.02
N SER A 105 -7.48 18.05 0.15
CA SER A 105 -7.99 19.22 0.90
C SER A 105 -8.00 20.50 0.06
N LEU A 106 -6.96 20.72 -0.76
CA LEU A 106 -6.91 21.85 -1.69
C LEU A 106 -7.98 21.77 -2.79
N LEU A 107 -8.30 20.57 -3.29
CA LEU A 107 -9.36 20.35 -4.29
C LEU A 107 -10.75 20.64 -3.68
N VAL A 108 -10.97 20.22 -2.43
CA VAL A 108 -12.21 20.48 -1.68
C VAL A 108 -12.38 21.98 -1.40
N THR A 109 -11.35 22.63 -0.86
CA THR A 109 -11.40 24.08 -0.58
C THR A 109 -11.49 24.94 -1.84
N GLY A 110 -10.97 24.43 -2.96
CA GLY A 110 -11.06 25.06 -4.28
C GLY A 110 -12.39 24.86 -4.99
N ASP A 111 -13.31 24.04 -4.48
CA ASP A 111 -14.55 23.60 -5.15
C ASP A 111 -14.26 22.96 -6.52
N THR A 112 -13.16 22.21 -6.62
CA THR A 112 -12.70 21.50 -7.82
C THR A 112 -12.49 20.02 -7.52
N ILE A 113 -13.40 19.43 -6.74
CA ILE A 113 -13.32 18.01 -6.35
C ILE A 113 -13.48 17.14 -7.61
N PRO A 114 -12.60 16.17 -7.85
CA PRO A 114 -12.72 15.22 -8.94
C PRO A 114 -14.04 14.43 -8.87
N ASP A 115 -14.55 14.03 -10.04
CA ASP A 115 -15.83 13.34 -10.17
C ASP A 115 -15.88 12.04 -9.38
N ILE A 116 -14.77 11.31 -9.38
CA ILE A 116 -14.55 10.08 -8.62
C ILE A 116 -13.22 10.18 -7.85
N SER A 117 -13.21 9.72 -6.61
CA SER A 117 -12.03 9.77 -5.74
C SER A 117 -11.89 8.49 -4.94
N VAL A 118 -10.73 7.84 -5.03
CA VAL A 118 -10.37 6.68 -4.22
C VAL A 118 -9.63 7.19 -2.99
N LEU A 119 -10.32 7.21 -1.86
CA LEU A 119 -9.82 7.79 -0.62
C LEU A 119 -9.63 6.73 0.46
N THR A 120 -8.75 7.02 1.41
CA THR A 120 -8.72 6.26 2.66
C THR A 120 -10.04 6.42 3.40
N TYR A 121 -10.36 5.48 4.30
CA TYR A 121 -11.56 5.56 5.12
C TYR A 121 -11.66 6.88 5.90
N ASP A 122 -10.58 7.33 6.51
CA ASP A 122 -10.58 8.53 7.35
C ASP A 122 -10.85 9.80 6.53
N MET A 123 -10.19 9.94 5.37
CA MET A 123 -10.47 11.04 4.44
C MET A 123 -11.93 11.02 3.98
N TYR A 124 -12.45 9.85 3.61
CA TYR A 124 -13.86 9.71 3.24
C TYR A 124 -14.79 10.21 4.35
N MET A 125 -14.58 9.74 5.60
CA MET A 125 -15.43 10.13 6.73
C MET A 125 -15.39 11.63 7.01
N GLU A 126 -14.22 12.25 6.88
CA GLU A 126 -14.07 13.70 7.03
C GLU A 126 -14.84 14.47 5.95
N TYR A 127 -14.55 14.20 4.67
CA TYR A 127 -15.09 14.99 3.57
C TYR A 127 -16.57 14.68 3.29
N ALA A 128 -17.05 13.48 3.59
CA ALA A 128 -18.47 13.16 3.56
C ALA A 128 -19.27 14.03 4.55
N LYS A 129 -18.78 14.23 5.78
CA LYS A 129 -19.40 15.13 6.77
C LYS A 129 -19.41 16.60 6.31
N GLN A 130 -18.43 16.99 5.49
CA GLN A 130 -18.37 18.32 4.89
C GLN A 130 -19.30 18.48 3.66
N GLY A 131 -19.96 17.39 3.24
CA GLY A 131 -20.85 17.40 2.07
C GLY A 131 -20.12 17.43 0.73
N ALA A 132 -18.88 16.92 0.70
CA ALA A 132 -18.05 16.87 -0.51
C ALA A 132 -18.61 15.91 -1.59
N PHE A 133 -19.40 14.92 -1.18
CA PHE A 133 -19.79 13.79 -2.01
C PHE A 133 -21.31 13.70 -2.22
N TYR A 134 -21.70 13.05 -3.31
CA TYR A 134 -23.08 12.74 -3.66
C TYR A 134 -23.63 11.59 -2.81
N ASP A 135 -24.88 11.70 -2.39
CA ASP A 135 -25.58 10.66 -1.64
C ASP A 135 -26.05 9.56 -2.58
N ILE A 136 -25.44 8.37 -2.48
CA ILE A 136 -25.74 7.22 -3.32
C ILE A 136 -26.63 6.18 -2.62
N THR A 137 -27.16 6.49 -1.44
CA THR A 137 -27.89 5.54 -0.58
C THR A 137 -29.03 4.82 -1.32
N ASP A 138 -29.82 5.56 -2.10
CA ASP A 138 -30.96 5.00 -2.85
C ASP A 138 -30.58 4.42 -4.22
N LEU A 139 -29.29 4.49 -4.58
CA LEU A 139 -28.77 4.03 -5.87
C LEU A 139 -28.03 2.70 -5.79
N VAL A 140 -27.27 2.45 -4.71
CA VAL A 140 -26.35 1.29 -4.63
C VAL A 140 -27.02 -0.07 -4.85
N ASP A 141 -28.27 -0.26 -4.42
CA ASP A 141 -29.00 -1.52 -4.57
C ASP A 141 -29.31 -1.89 -6.04
N LYS A 142 -29.21 -0.92 -6.97
CA LYS A 142 -29.39 -1.15 -8.41
C LYS A 142 -28.21 -1.89 -9.05
N TYR A 143 -27.08 -2.01 -8.35
CA TYR A 143 -25.80 -2.49 -8.87
C TYR A 143 -25.42 -3.84 -8.22
N PRO A 144 -25.89 -4.96 -8.80
CA PRO A 144 -25.81 -6.26 -8.12
C PRO A 144 -24.39 -6.85 -8.04
N ASN A 145 -23.49 -6.52 -8.97
CA ASN A 145 -22.11 -7.02 -8.91
C ASN A 145 -21.35 -6.31 -7.79
N LEU A 146 -21.59 -5.00 -7.66
CA LEU A 146 -21.09 -4.18 -6.58
C LEU A 146 -21.57 -4.69 -5.21
N MET A 147 -22.89 -4.90 -5.07
CA MET A 147 -23.49 -5.39 -3.82
C MET A 147 -23.05 -6.81 -3.47
N LYS A 148 -22.70 -7.63 -4.47
CA LYS A 148 -22.12 -8.96 -4.26
C LYS A 148 -20.65 -8.90 -3.84
N TYR A 149 -19.87 -7.98 -4.42
CA TYR A 149 -18.45 -7.83 -4.13
C TYR A 149 -18.20 -7.27 -2.73
N VAL A 150 -18.97 -6.27 -2.32
CA VAL A 150 -18.76 -5.55 -1.06
C VAL A 150 -19.50 -6.23 0.10
N PRO A 151 -18.80 -6.67 1.17
CA PRO A 151 -19.45 -7.24 2.35
C PRO A 151 -20.47 -6.31 3.01
N GLU A 152 -21.58 -6.85 3.52
CA GLU A 152 -22.64 -6.08 4.19
C GLU A 152 -22.12 -5.20 5.35
N ALA A 153 -21.22 -5.75 6.18
CA ALA A 153 -20.60 -5.02 7.28
C ALA A 153 -19.83 -3.76 6.82
N TYR A 154 -19.35 -3.76 5.57
CA TYR A 154 -18.58 -2.66 5.02
C TYR A 154 -19.50 -1.49 4.65
N TRP A 155 -20.64 -1.78 4.05
CA TRP A 155 -21.69 -0.80 3.79
C TRP A 155 -22.18 -0.10 5.06
N GLU A 156 -22.36 -0.85 6.15
CA GLU A 156 -22.73 -0.25 7.44
C GLU A 156 -21.62 0.66 7.99
N SER A 157 -20.36 0.27 7.83
CA SER A 157 -19.22 1.03 8.38
C SER A 157 -18.94 2.37 7.67
N VAL A 158 -19.41 2.54 6.44
CA VAL A 158 -19.20 3.77 5.64
C VAL A 158 -20.37 4.75 5.75
N LYS A 159 -21.41 4.45 6.53
CA LYS A 159 -22.51 5.39 6.71
C LYS A 159 -22.07 6.64 7.47
N VAL A 160 -22.39 7.80 6.92
CA VAL A 160 -22.24 9.11 7.56
C VAL A 160 -23.64 9.69 7.72
N ASP A 161 -24.06 9.93 8.96
CA ASP A 161 -25.42 10.38 9.29
C ASP A 161 -26.54 9.51 8.66
N GLY A 162 -26.29 8.20 8.57
CA GLY A 162 -27.20 7.21 7.99
C GLY A 162 -27.20 7.12 6.47
N LYS A 163 -26.33 7.88 5.78
CA LYS A 163 -26.23 7.92 4.32
C LYS A 163 -24.90 7.36 3.82
N ILE A 164 -24.89 6.86 2.59
CA ILE A 164 -23.73 6.30 1.91
C ILE A 164 -23.27 7.29 0.84
N TYR A 165 -21.99 7.66 0.88
CA TYR A 165 -21.38 8.64 -0.02
C TYR A 165 -20.26 8.04 -0.90
N GLY A 166 -20.02 6.74 -0.77
CA GLY A 166 -19.02 6.03 -1.54
C GLY A 166 -19.08 4.52 -1.34
N VAL A 167 -18.41 3.80 -2.24
CA VAL A 167 -18.35 2.33 -2.26
C VAL A 167 -17.09 1.86 -1.54
N PRO A 168 -17.20 1.06 -0.47
CA PRO A 168 -16.02 0.46 0.15
C PRO A 168 -15.42 -0.64 -0.72
N THR A 169 -14.10 -0.68 -0.82
CA THR A 169 -13.37 -1.79 -1.45
C THR A 169 -13.04 -2.85 -0.40
N ALA A 170 -13.02 -4.13 -0.80
CA ALA A 170 -12.71 -5.26 0.06
C ALA A 170 -11.43 -5.98 -0.39
N ASN A 171 -10.69 -6.53 0.56
CA ASN A 171 -9.38 -7.15 0.38
C ASN A 171 -9.16 -8.22 1.47
N VAL A 172 -8.09 -8.99 1.38
CA VAL A 172 -7.79 -10.06 2.33
C VAL A 172 -7.05 -9.51 3.56
N GLU A 173 -7.42 -9.96 4.76
CA GLU A 173 -6.72 -9.62 6.00
C GLU A 173 -5.37 -10.34 6.11
N GLY A 174 -4.39 -9.71 6.77
CA GLY A 174 -3.11 -10.35 7.06
C GLY A 174 -2.15 -10.35 5.88
N LYS A 175 -1.18 -9.44 5.94
CA LYS A 175 -0.43 -9.08 4.74
C LYS A 175 1.06 -8.89 4.98
N TYR A 176 1.54 -9.24 6.16
CA TYR A 176 2.96 -9.18 6.48
C TYR A 176 3.51 -10.59 6.69
N ASN A 177 4.79 -10.77 6.41
CA ASN A 177 5.56 -11.99 6.66
C ASN A 177 6.91 -11.65 7.28
N LEU A 178 7.55 -12.69 7.84
CA LEU A 178 8.99 -12.73 8.01
C LEU A 178 9.59 -13.45 6.80
N TYR A 179 10.56 -12.83 6.15
CA TYR A 179 11.31 -13.44 5.05
C TYR A 179 12.69 -13.88 5.52
N LEU A 180 13.12 -15.07 5.09
CA LEU A 180 14.42 -15.65 5.44
C LEU A 180 15.14 -16.17 4.20
N ARG A 181 16.48 -16.14 4.23
CA ARG A 181 17.34 -16.85 3.28
C ARG A 181 17.38 -18.35 3.62
N GLU A 182 16.64 -19.15 2.86
CA GLU A 182 16.63 -20.62 3.02
C GLU A 182 17.99 -21.21 2.70
N ASP A 183 18.66 -20.72 1.64
CA ASP A 183 19.98 -21.19 1.24
C ASP A 183 21.04 -20.93 2.33
N TRP A 184 20.89 -19.85 3.11
CA TRP A 184 21.76 -19.59 4.25
C TRP A 184 21.49 -20.54 5.42
N LEU A 185 20.23 -20.88 5.69
CA LEU A 185 19.89 -21.91 6.68
C LEU A 185 20.50 -23.26 6.28
N GLU A 186 20.39 -23.65 5.01
CA GLU A 186 20.96 -24.89 4.47
C GLU A 186 22.49 -24.91 4.59
N ASN A 187 23.17 -23.82 4.22
CA ASN A 187 24.63 -23.69 4.29
C ASN A 187 25.16 -23.86 5.73
N LEU A 188 24.41 -23.34 6.71
CA LEU A 188 24.78 -23.39 8.12
C LEU A 188 24.23 -24.62 8.86
N GLY A 189 23.39 -25.44 8.20
CA GLY A 189 22.73 -26.59 8.83
C GLY A 189 21.70 -26.19 9.89
N LEU A 190 21.11 -25.00 9.75
CA LEU A 190 20.09 -24.45 10.63
C LEU A 190 18.68 -24.83 10.14
N LYS A 191 17.72 -24.73 11.05
CA LYS A 191 16.29 -24.88 10.73
C LYS A 191 15.63 -23.52 10.70
N VAL A 192 14.45 -23.45 10.08
CA VAL A 192 13.54 -22.31 10.24
C VAL A 192 13.25 -22.11 11.73
N PRO A 193 13.46 -20.91 12.29
CA PRO A 193 13.29 -20.67 13.72
C PRO A 193 11.80 -20.64 14.10
N GLU A 194 11.43 -21.35 15.16
CA GLU A 194 10.05 -21.37 15.68
C GLU A 194 9.92 -20.51 16.94
N THR A 195 11.01 -20.25 17.65
CA THR A 195 11.05 -19.49 18.90
C THR A 195 11.94 -18.24 18.80
N ARG A 196 11.75 -17.26 19.70
CA ARG A 196 12.63 -16.07 19.78
C ARG A 196 14.11 -16.43 19.94
N ASP A 197 14.43 -17.43 20.76
CA ASP A 197 15.81 -17.82 21.04
C ASP A 197 16.45 -18.47 19.80
N GLU A 198 15.72 -19.31 19.07
CA GLU A 198 16.17 -19.86 17.78
C GLU A 198 16.32 -18.78 16.72
N PHE A 199 15.41 -17.80 16.69
CA PHE A 199 15.51 -16.66 15.78
C PHE A 199 16.76 -15.82 16.07
N THR A 200 17.06 -15.57 17.35
CA THR A 200 18.30 -14.88 17.77
C THR A 200 19.53 -15.63 17.29
N GLU A 201 19.55 -16.96 17.44
CA GLU A 201 20.67 -17.79 16.98
C GLU A 201 20.82 -17.78 15.45
N VAL A 202 19.70 -17.80 14.71
CA VAL A 202 19.72 -17.66 13.25
C VAL A 202 20.29 -16.30 12.83
N LEU A 203 19.85 -15.20 13.46
CA LEU A 203 20.38 -13.86 13.17
C LEU A 203 21.88 -13.75 13.49
N ARG A 204 22.32 -14.33 14.61
CA ARG A 204 23.75 -14.43 14.94
C ARG A 204 24.50 -15.17 13.84
N ALA A 205 24.07 -16.38 13.50
CA ALA A 205 24.78 -17.23 12.55
C ALA A 205 24.82 -16.62 11.14
N PHE A 206 23.75 -15.96 10.72
CA PHE A 206 23.72 -15.16 9.47
C PHE A 206 24.70 -13.97 9.47
N THR A 207 25.09 -13.48 10.64
CA THR A 207 26.04 -12.37 10.77
C THR A 207 27.47 -12.88 10.93
N GLU A 208 27.67 -13.96 11.68
CA GLU A 208 29.00 -14.35 12.17
C GLU A 208 29.59 -15.57 11.46
N ASP A 209 28.77 -16.45 10.89
CA ASP A 209 29.19 -17.79 10.47
C ASP A 209 29.32 -17.93 8.94
N ASP A 210 29.50 -16.82 8.20
CA ASP A 210 29.75 -16.78 6.75
C ASP A 210 28.67 -17.52 5.93
N PRO A 211 27.38 -17.16 6.06
CA PRO A 211 26.27 -17.89 5.45
C PRO A 211 26.30 -17.88 3.91
N ASP A 212 26.93 -16.87 3.31
CA ASP A 212 27.11 -16.74 1.86
C ASP A 212 28.43 -17.36 1.34
N GLN A 213 29.23 -17.95 2.25
CA GLN A 213 30.46 -18.70 1.97
C GLN A 213 31.53 -17.90 1.21
N ASN A 214 31.54 -16.57 1.37
CA ASN A 214 32.48 -15.69 0.68
C ASN A 214 33.80 -15.48 1.47
N GLY A 215 33.84 -15.91 2.73
CA GLY A 215 34.98 -15.80 3.64
C GLY A 215 35.16 -14.42 4.27
N LYS A 216 34.14 -13.57 4.24
CA LYS A 216 34.12 -12.22 4.84
C LYS A 216 32.91 -12.09 5.74
N ASN A 217 33.09 -11.33 6.83
CA ASN A 217 31.99 -10.90 7.66
C ASN A 217 31.41 -9.60 7.08
N ASP A 218 30.52 -9.73 6.10
CA ASP A 218 29.86 -8.61 5.41
C ASP A 218 28.37 -8.86 5.15
N THR A 219 27.76 -9.73 5.97
CA THR A 219 26.34 -10.06 6.01
C THR A 219 25.75 -9.66 7.37
N TYR A 220 24.45 -9.35 7.40
CA TYR A 220 23.71 -9.09 8.62
C TYR A 220 22.54 -10.05 8.74
N GLY A 221 22.21 -10.44 9.96
CA GLY A 221 21.04 -11.24 10.27
C GLY A 221 19.76 -10.60 9.74
N MET A 222 19.56 -9.30 10.00
CA MET A 222 18.33 -8.58 9.63
C MET A 222 18.62 -7.22 8.98
N GLY A 223 17.85 -6.92 7.94
CA GLY A 223 17.71 -5.58 7.36
C GLY A 223 16.25 -5.12 7.33
N ASN A 224 16.00 -3.98 6.69
CA ASN A 224 14.71 -3.26 6.64
C ASN A 224 14.26 -2.67 7.99
N ASN A 225 13.91 -1.39 8.04
CA ASN A 225 13.37 -0.72 9.23
C ASN A 225 11.92 -1.10 9.57
N ASP A 226 11.43 -2.19 8.99
CA ASP A 226 10.14 -2.78 9.34
C ASP A 226 10.34 -3.92 10.34
N PHE A 227 9.99 -3.63 11.59
CA PHE A 227 10.05 -4.60 12.70
C PHE A 227 8.72 -5.33 12.94
N THR A 228 7.77 -5.29 12.00
CA THR A 228 6.43 -5.88 12.15
C THR A 228 6.45 -7.34 12.59
N ALA A 229 7.36 -8.16 12.05
CA ALA A 229 7.46 -9.56 12.47
C ALA A 229 7.99 -9.69 13.92
N ILE A 230 8.88 -8.80 14.38
CA ILE A 230 9.33 -8.80 15.78
C ILE A 230 8.22 -8.30 16.70
N TYR A 231 7.48 -7.26 16.31
CA TYR A 231 6.29 -6.81 17.06
C TYR A 231 5.28 -7.94 17.25
N ALA A 232 5.05 -8.73 16.19
CA ALA A 232 4.19 -9.91 16.21
C ALA A 232 4.67 -11.01 17.18
N MET A 233 5.99 -11.16 17.41
CA MET A 233 6.54 -12.10 18.43
C MET A 233 6.15 -11.70 19.85
N PHE A 234 5.91 -10.41 20.10
CA PHE A 234 5.57 -9.85 21.41
C PHE A 234 4.08 -9.57 21.58
N GLY A 235 3.25 -9.90 20.58
CA GLY A 235 1.81 -9.66 20.60
C GLY A 235 1.45 -8.19 20.72
N ILE A 236 2.21 -7.30 20.07
CA ILE A 236 2.00 -5.85 20.08
C ILE A 236 2.15 -5.27 18.68
N TYR A 237 1.68 -4.04 18.50
CA TYR A 237 2.07 -3.16 17.40
C TYR A 237 2.00 -1.69 17.86
N PRO A 238 3.07 -0.88 17.68
CA PRO A 238 3.04 0.52 18.11
C PRO A 238 1.85 1.28 17.52
N GLY A 239 1.08 1.96 18.37
CA GLY A 239 -0.13 2.69 18.03
C GLY A 239 -1.42 1.86 18.04
N TYR A 240 -1.35 0.56 18.31
CA TYR A 240 -2.54 -0.29 18.46
C TYR A 240 -3.04 -0.31 19.90
N TYR A 241 -4.30 -0.70 20.01
CA TYR A 241 -4.98 -0.99 21.25
C TYR A 241 -5.47 -2.44 21.19
N HIS A 242 -5.33 -3.19 22.28
CA HIS A 242 -5.85 -4.55 22.34
C HIS A 242 -6.60 -4.79 23.64
N GLU A 243 -7.52 -5.74 23.61
CA GLU A 243 -8.26 -6.18 24.78
C GLU A 243 -7.56 -7.38 25.42
N GLU A 244 -7.34 -7.31 26.73
CA GLU A 244 -6.87 -8.40 27.57
C GLU A 244 -7.65 -8.38 28.90
N ASP A 245 -8.36 -9.46 29.22
CA ASP A 245 -9.11 -9.65 30.47
C ASP A 245 -10.10 -8.52 30.81
N GLY A 246 -10.82 -8.02 29.81
CA GLY A 246 -11.80 -6.94 29.92
C GLY A 246 -11.17 -5.55 30.03
N LYS A 247 -9.86 -5.45 29.85
CA LYS A 247 -9.11 -4.19 29.85
C LYS A 247 -8.54 -3.90 28.47
N VAL A 248 -8.52 -2.63 28.11
CA VAL A 248 -7.86 -2.17 26.89
C VAL A 248 -6.47 -1.65 27.22
N GLU A 249 -5.48 -2.30 26.62
CA GLU A 249 -4.09 -1.94 26.70
C GLU A 249 -3.68 -1.04 25.50
N ILE A 250 -2.73 -0.15 25.73
CA ILE A 250 -2.12 0.76 24.76
C ILE A 250 -0.72 0.24 24.45
N ASP A 251 -0.52 -0.29 23.25
CA ASP A 251 0.72 -0.99 22.91
C ASP A 251 1.95 -0.10 23.05
N SER A 252 1.87 1.15 22.60
CA SER A 252 2.99 2.11 22.60
C SER A 252 3.55 2.42 23.99
N ILE A 253 2.86 2.11 25.07
CA ILE A 253 3.33 2.28 26.44
C ILE A 253 3.25 1.00 27.27
N SER A 254 2.91 -0.12 26.63
CA SER A 254 2.79 -1.42 27.27
C SER A 254 4.15 -1.97 27.73
N ARG A 255 4.10 -2.90 28.68
CA ARG A 255 5.29 -3.65 29.10
C ARG A 255 5.88 -4.50 27.98
N ASN A 256 5.03 -5.13 27.17
CA ASN A 256 5.48 -5.97 26.06
C ASN A 256 6.20 -5.14 24.99
N TYR A 257 5.77 -3.90 24.74
CA TYR A 257 6.50 -3.01 23.84
C TYR A 257 7.87 -2.61 24.38
N LYS A 258 7.98 -2.32 25.68
CA LYS A 258 9.29 -2.09 26.31
C LYS A 258 10.24 -3.28 26.09
N GLU A 259 9.78 -4.49 26.43
CA GLU A 259 10.57 -5.71 26.31
C GLU A 259 10.92 -6.02 24.84
N CYS A 260 10.02 -5.71 23.91
CA CYS A 260 10.27 -5.80 22.47
C CYS A 260 11.39 -4.84 22.03
N LEU A 261 11.36 -3.58 22.45
CA LEU A 261 12.42 -2.61 22.14
C LEU A 261 13.76 -2.99 22.79
N GLU A 262 13.75 -3.55 24.00
CA GLU A 262 14.94 -4.09 24.66
C GLU A 262 15.55 -5.21 23.82
N TYR A 263 14.73 -6.12 23.31
CA TYR A 263 15.17 -7.20 22.42
C TYR A 263 15.72 -6.67 21.09
N ILE A 264 15.03 -5.73 20.43
CA ILE A 264 15.55 -5.12 19.18
C ILE A 264 16.87 -4.39 19.44
N GLN A 265 17.00 -3.68 20.57
CA GLN A 265 18.26 -3.05 20.96
C GLN A 265 19.37 -4.08 21.20
N GLU A 266 19.07 -5.23 21.81
CA GLU A 266 20.04 -6.32 22.01
C GLU A 266 20.59 -6.82 20.66
N LEU A 267 19.69 -7.11 19.71
CA LEU A 267 20.07 -7.53 18.35
C LEU A 267 20.90 -6.46 17.63
N TYR A 268 20.53 -5.18 17.75
CA TYR A 268 21.26 -4.07 17.16
C TYR A 268 22.66 -3.92 17.77
N LYS A 269 22.78 -3.97 19.11
CA LYS A 269 24.06 -3.88 19.82
C LYS A 269 24.97 -5.08 19.57
N ALA A 270 24.39 -6.26 19.34
CA ALA A 270 25.14 -7.45 18.94
C ALA A 270 25.66 -7.36 17.49
N GLY A 271 25.17 -6.40 16.71
CA GLY A 271 25.55 -6.21 15.31
C GLY A 271 24.78 -7.09 14.33
N TYR A 272 23.70 -7.74 14.77
CA TYR A 272 22.90 -8.63 13.92
C TYR A 272 21.93 -7.89 13.00
N ILE A 273 21.68 -6.60 13.28
CA ILE A 273 20.87 -5.71 12.47
C ILE A 273 21.79 -4.76 11.71
N ASP A 274 21.47 -4.47 10.45
CA ASP A 274 22.19 -3.48 9.64
C ASP A 274 22.36 -2.14 10.40
N PRO A 275 23.59 -1.64 10.60
CA PRO A 275 23.81 -0.35 11.26
C PRO A 275 23.13 0.82 10.55
N GLU A 276 22.90 0.73 9.24
CA GLU A 276 22.29 1.79 8.41
C GLU A 276 20.76 1.66 8.29
N ILE A 277 20.13 0.74 9.02
CA ILE A 277 18.69 0.42 8.92
C ILE A 277 17.76 1.66 8.99
N PHE A 278 18.09 2.66 9.82
CA PHE A 278 17.27 3.88 9.97
C PHE A 278 17.60 4.99 8.95
N THR A 279 18.68 4.83 8.18
CA THR A 279 19.16 5.83 7.21
C THR A 279 19.01 5.38 5.76
N ASP A 280 18.82 4.08 5.52
CA ASP A 280 18.59 3.56 4.19
C ASP A 280 17.30 4.09 3.58
N THR A 281 17.38 4.51 2.32
CA THR A 281 16.19 4.66 1.48
C THR A 281 15.65 3.29 1.07
N ALA A 282 14.40 3.24 0.61
CA ALA A 282 13.82 2.01 0.07
C ALA A 282 14.64 1.44 -1.10
N GLU A 283 15.28 2.28 -1.92
CA GLU A 283 16.17 1.83 -3.00
C GLU A 283 17.47 1.21 -2.45
N GLN A 284 18.10 1.84 -1.45
CA GLN A 284 19.31 1.30 -0.82
C GLN A 284 19.04 -0.03 -0.13
N TYR A 285 17.93 -0.13 0.60
CA TYR A 285 17.47 -1.39 1.18
C TYR A 285 17.33 -2.49 0.12
N ARG A 286 16.59 -2.24 -0.98
CA ARG A 286 16.42 -3.21 -2.08
C ARG A 286 17.77 -3.63 -2.68
N GLN A 287 18.67 -2.68 -2.92
CA GLN A 287 20.00 -2.95 -3.44
C GLN A 287 20.81 -3.86 -2.51
N LYS A 288 20.72 -3.66 -1.18
CA LYS A 288 21.41 -4.50 -0.19
C LYS A 288 20.83 -5.92 -0.14
N VAL A 289 19.52 -6.10 -0.27
CA VAL A 289 18.90 -7.42 -0.41
C VAL A 289 19.46 -8.15 -1.64
N ASN A 290 19.48 -7.50 -2.80
CA ASN A 290 20.01 -8.08 -4.04
C ASN A 290 21.50 -8.41 -3.96
N GLN A 291 22.27 -7.59 -3.25
CA GLN A 291 23.69 -7.84 -2.99
C GLN A 291 23.94 -8.97 -1.97
N GLY A 292 22.88 -9.61 -1.45
CA GLY A 292 22.98 -10.70 -0.49
C GLY A 292 23.43 -10.22 0.89
N LYS A 293 23.08 -8.99 1.31
CA LYS A 293 23.53 -8.43 2.59
C LYS A 293 22.70 -8.82 3.79
N PHE A 294 21.46 -9.25 3.59
CA PHE A 294 20.53 -9.54 4.67
C PHE A 294 20.06 -10.99 4.61
N GLY A 295 20.10 -11.66 5.76
CA GLY A 295 19.54 -13.01 5.92
C GLY A 295 18.03 -13.00 6.19
N CYS A 296 17.51 -11.88 6.69
CA CYS A 296 16.13 -11.74 7.13
C CYS A 296 15.60 -10.31 6.98
N PHE A 297 14.30 -10.17 6.74
CA PHE A 297 13.57 -8.89 6.81
C PHE A 297 12.08 -9.14 7.02
N SER A 298 11.37 -8.21 7.66
CA SER A 298 9.90 -8.17 7.60
C SER A 298 9.47 -7.52 6.31
N GLY A 299 8.30 -7.90 5.80
CA GLY A 299 7.78 -7.28 4.61
C GLY A 299 6.33 -7.61 4.31
N TRP A 300 5.77 -6.87 3.36
CA TRP A 300 4.43 -7.14 2.84
C TRP A 300 4.42 -8.45 2.04
N TRP A 301 3.30 -9.17 1.98
CA TRP A 301 3.21 -10.52 1.39
C TRP A 301 3.78 -10.60 -0.04
N SER A 302 3.63 -9.52 -0.81
CA SER A 302 4.08 -9.45 -2.20
C SER A 302 5.58 -9.18 -2.34
N GLU A 303 6.26 -8.79 -1.27
CA GLU A 303 7.63 -8.27 -1.31
C GLU A 303 8.64 -9.32 -1.75
N MET A 304 8.51 -10.56 -1.25
CA MET A 304 9.36 -11.67 -1.71
C MET A 304 9.20 -11.93 -3.21
N GLY A 305 7.96 -11.95 -3.69
CA GLY A 305 7.69 -12.10 -5.12
C GLY A 305 8.29 -10.95 -5.94
N SER A 306 8.16 -9.70 -5.48
CA SER A 306 8.77 -8.55 -6.12
C SER A 306 10.31 -8.61 -6.14
N PHE A 307 10.95 -9.14 -5.10
CA PHE A 307 12.40 -9.37 -5.13
C PHE A 307 12.81 -10.39 -6.19
N VAL A 308 12.13 -11.54 -6.22
CA VAL A 308 12.41 -12.65 -7.14
C VAL A 308 12.15 -12.26 -8.60
N ARG A 309 11.07 -11.51 -8.84
CA ARG A 309 10.59 -11.17 -10.19
C ARG A 309 11.10 -9.84 -10.73
N ASP A 310 11.06 -8.79 -9.92
CA ASP A 310 11.17 -7.40 -10.41
C ASP A 310 12.52 -6.76 -10.04
N TYR A 311 13.02 -7.04 -8.84
CA TYR A 311 14.12 -6.27 -8.28
C TYR A 311 15.50 -6.84 -8.55
N GLY A 312 15.64 -7.96 -9.26
CA GLY A 312 16.96 -8.44 -9.68
C GLY A 312 17.63 -9.39 -8.67
N PHE A 313 16.87 -9.94 -7.72
CA PHE A 313 17.43 -10.82 -6.69
C PHE A 313 18.00 -12.08 -7.31
N THR A 314 17.23 -12.75 -8.19
CA THR A 314 17.62 -14.01 -8.83
C THR A 314 18.87 -13.84 -9.72
N GLU A 315 19.01 -12.69 -10.39
CA GLU A 315 20.15 -12.37 -11.24
C GLU A 315 21.41 -12.10 -10.41
N SER A 316 21.23 -11.45 -9.25
CA SER A 316 22.34 -11.09 -8.35
C SER A 316 22.75 -12.24 -7.43
N GLN A 317 21.80 -13.12 -7.10
CA GLN A 317 21.94 -14.26 -6.19
C GLN A 317 21.36 -15.52 -6.89
N PRO A 318 22.06 -16.11 -7.88
CA PRO A 318 21.53 -17.21 -8.69
C PRO A 318 21.22 -18.48 -7.90
N ASP A 319 21.91 -18.69 -6.77
CA ASP A 319 21.65 -19.80 -5.84
C ASP A 319 20.84 -19.37 -4.61
N GLY A 320 20.47 -18.08 -4.53
CA GLY A 320 19.74 -17.51 -3.41
C GLY A 320 18.28 -17.93 -3.39
N LYS A 321 17.76 -18.25 -2.20
CA LYS A 321 16.37 -18.67 -2.00
C LYS A 321 15.76 -17.91 -0.83
N LEU A 322 14.65 -17.23 -1.10
CA LEU A 322 13.84 -16.59 -0.07
C LEU A 322 12.64 -17.49 0.26
N ILE A 323 12.34 -17.60 1.55
CA ILE A 323 11.12 -18.25 2.05
C ILE A 323 10.34 -17.28 2.93
N ALA A 324 9.02 -17.37 2.86
CA ALA A 324 8.12 -16.69 3.78
C ALA A 324 7.79 -17.61 4.95
N VAL A 325 7.89 -17.09 6.17
CA VAL A 325 7.59 -17.86 7.38
C VAL A 325 6.71 -17.04 8.31
N LYS A 326 5.96 -17.74 9.18
CA LYS A 326 5.31 -17.09 10.31
C LYS A 326 6.38 -16.47 11.22
N PRO A 327 6.10 -15.35 11.88
CA PRO A 327 6.95 -14.86 12.95
C PRO A 327 7.19 -15.97 13.98
N PRO A 328 8.42 -16.17 14.45
CA PRO A 328 8.70 -16.95 15.64
C PRO A 328 7.77 -16.57 16.79
N ALA A 329 7.48 -17.51 17.69
CA ALA A 329 6.68 -17.20 18.87
C ALA A 329 7.59 -16.85 20.05
N ASP A 330 7.18 -15.87 20.86
CA ASP A 330 7.49 -15.89 22.29
C ASP A 330 6.28 -16.48 23.01
N GLU A 331 6.40 -17.74 23.44
CA GLU A 331 5.31 -18.50 24.08
C GLU A 331 4.71 -17.76 25.30
N SER A 332 5.43 -16.80 25.89
CA SER A 332 4.99 -16.04 27.06
C SER A 332 4.29 -14.72 26.73
N LYS A 333 4.34 -14.26 25.46
CA LYS A 333 3.87 -12.92 25.03
C LYS A 333 2.75 -12.95 24.00
N GLY A 334 2.43 -14.13 23.47
CA GLY A 334 1.46 -14.29 22.40
C GLY A 334 2.11 -14.21 21.01
N GLN A 335 1.32 -14.47 19.97
CA GLN A 335 1.77 -14.46 18.59
C GLN A 335 0.64 -13.92 17.71
N GLY A 336 0.93 -12.94 16.86
CA GLY A 336 -0.04 -12.50 15.85
C GLY A 336 0.56 -11.49 14.89
N MET A 337 0.49 -11.78 13.59
CA MET A 337 0.87 -10.82 12.56
C MET A 337 -0.13 -9.67 12.52
N VAL A 338 0.36 -8.47 12.25
CA VAL A 338 -0.50 -7.29 12.13
C VAL A 338 -1.58 -7.53 11.09
N ALA A 339 -2.82 -7.44 11.54
CA ALA A 339 -3.97 -7.46 10.65
C ALA A 339 -3.99 -6.14 9.87
N ALA A 340 -3.75 -6.21 8.56
CA ALA A 340 -4.15 -5.13 7.68
C ALA A 340 -5.68 -5.06 7.61
N ASN A 341 -6.24 -3.86 7.51
CA ASN A 341 -7.66 -3.70 7.35
C ASN A 341 -8.11 -4.30 6.01
N ALA A 342 -9.09 -5.20 6.04
CA ALA A 342 -9.62 -5.80 4.82
C ALA A 342 -10.48 -4.83 3.99
N MET A 343 -10.97 -3.72 4.54
CA MET A 343 -11.40 -2.61 3.68
C MET A 343 -10.24 -1.64 3.48
N SER A 344 -9.83 -1.45 2.23
CA SER A 344 -8.66 -0.64 1.91
C SER A 344 -9.03 0.82 1.64
N ASN A 345 -9.97 1.07 0.72
CA ASN A 345 -10.32 2.41 0.27
C ASN A 345 -11.84 2.56 0.08
N ILE A 346 -12.29 3.80 -0.10
CA ILE A 346 -13.66 4.16 -0.47
C ILE A 346 -13.63 4.88 -1.82
N ILE A 347 -14.43 4.40 -2.79
CA ILE A 347 -14.67 5.06 -4.07
C ILE A 347 -15.81 6.06 -3.88
N CYS A 348 -15.47 7.34 -3.84
CA CYS A 348 -16.38 8.44 -3.57
C CYS A 348 -16.78 9.13 -4.87
N PHE A 349 -18.01 9.65 -4.96
CA PHE A 349 -18.49 10.38 -6.13
C PHE A 349 -18.87 11.81 -5.73
N SER A 350 -18.42 12.81 -6.48
CA SER A 350 -18.56 14.22 -6.08
C SER A 350 -19.46 15.04 -7.02
N PHE A 351 -19.80 14.49 -8.19
CA PHE A 351 -20.58 15.21 -9.19
C PHE A 351 -22.06 15.34 -8.78
N LYS A 352 -22.72 16.45 -9.14
CA LYS A 352 -24.09 16.79 -8.68
C LYS A 352 -25.20 16.46 -9.67
N ASP A 353 -24.88 15.70 -10.71
CA ASP A 353 -25.83 15.26 -11.74
C ASP A 353 -26.11 13.76 -11.57
N GLU A 354 -27.38 13.41 -11.39
CA GLU A 354 -27.79 12.04 -11.09
C GLU A 354 -27.49 11.08 -12.26
N ASP A 355 -27.60 11.54 -13.51
CA ASP A 355 -27.32 10.71 -14.69
C ASP A 355 -25.82 10.36 -14.74
N LYS A 356 -24.93 11.34 -14.52
CA LYS A 356 -23.49 11.06 -14.42
C LYS A 356 -23.14 10.18 -13.22
N ILE A 357 -23.80 10.34 -12.07
CA ILE A 357 -23.60 9.44 -10.92
C ILE A 357 -24.02 8.01 -11.25
N ASP A 358 -25.16 7.83 -11.91
CA ASP A 358 -25.64 6.52 -12.35
C ASP A 358 -24.64 5.86 -13.32
N ARG A 359 -24.02 6.63 -14.23
CA ARG A 359 -22.95 6.14 -15.12
C ARG A 359 -21.66 5.77 -14.39
N LEU A 360 -21.24 6.54 -13.40
CA LEU A 360 -20.05 6.22 -12.59
C LEU A 360 -20.27 5.01 -11.68
N LEU A 361 -21.49 4.82 -11.16
CA LEU A 361 -21.86 3.63 -10.41
C LEU A 361 -21.96 2.40 -11.33
N ASN A 362 -22.48 2.54 -12.56
CA ASN A 362 -22.42 1.47 -13.57
C ASN A 362 -20.99 1.07 -13.90
N PHE A 363 -20.08 2.04 -14.07
CA PHE A 363 -18.65 1.76 -14.22
C PHE A 363 -18.10 1.01 -13.00
N THR A 364 -18.45 1.44 -11.78
CA THR A 364 -17.99 0.80 -10.53
C THR A 364 -18.55 -0.62 -10.35
N ASP A 365 -19.79 -0.87 -10.78
CA ASP A 365 -20.39 -2.21 -10.83
C ASP A 365 -19.69 -3.10 -11.87
N TRP A 366 -19.40 -2.55 -13.05
CA TRP A 366 -18.70 -3.28 -14.11
C TRP A 366 -17.27 -3.66 -13.70
N ILE A 367 -16.48 -2.77 -13.10
CA ILE A 367 -15.14 -3.14 -12.58
C ILE A 367 -15.20 -4.16 -11.42
N SER A 368 -16.37 -4.32 -10.79
CA SER A 368 -16.63 -5.36 -9.79
C SER A 368 -16.95 -6.72 -10.42
N THR A 369 -17.16 -6.80 -11.75
CA THR A 369 -17.22 -8.05 -12.50
C THR A 369 -15.83 -8.64 -12.72
N ASP A 370 -15.78 -9.90 -13.19
CA ASP A 370 -14.49 -10.54 -13.45
C ASP A 370 -13.79 -10.04 -14.71
N GLU A 371 -14.56 -9.74 -15.75
CA GLU A 371 -14.07 -9.11 -16.97
C GLU A 371 -13.54 -7.70 -16.69
N GLY A 372 -14.37 -6.85 -16.09
CA GLY A 372 -14.01 -5.45 -15.80
C GLY A 372 -12.81 -5.34 -14.88
N TYR A 373 -12.76 -6.15 -13.81
CA TYR A 373 -11.59 -6.20 -12.93
C TYR A 373 -10.32 -6.58 -13.69
N ARG A 374 -10.35 -7.64 -14.52
CA ARG A 374 -9.17 -8.10 -15.26
C ARG A 374 -8.71 -7.08 -16.30
N ILE A 375 -9.65 -6.43 -17.00
CA ILE A 375 -9.33 -5.38 -17.97
C ILE A 375 -8.67 -4.20 -17.26
N CYS A 376 -9.26 -3.69 -16.18
CA CYS A 376 -8.69 -2.57 -15.43
C CYS A 376 -7.39 -2.95 -14.72
N LYS A 377 -7.22 -4.21 -14.31
CA LYS A 377 -6.00 -4.64 -13.63
C LYS A 377 -4.91 -4.99 -14.63
N TYR A 378 -5.09 -6.03 -15.42
CA TYR A 378 -4.05 -6.61 -16.26
C TYR A 378 -4.06 -6.10 -17.70
N GLY A 379 -5.10 -5.37 -18.10
CA GLY A 379 -5.33 -4.96 -19.47
C GLY A 379 -6.12 -5.99 -20.27
N ILE A 380 -6.06 -5.86 -21.60
CA ILE A 380 -6.83 -6.67 -22.56
C ILE A 380 -6.22 -8.07 -22.71
N GLU A 381 -7.04 -9.13 -22.58
CA GLU A 381 -6.62 -10.53 -22.80
C GLU A 381 -6.14 -10.75 -24.25
N GLY A 382 -5.13 -11.60 -24.43
CA GLY A 382 -4.48 -11.84 -25.73
C GLY A 382 -3.52 -10.73 -26.17
N ILE A 383 -3.58 -9.56 -25.54
CA ILE A 383 -2.69 -8.41 -25.80
C ILE A 383 -1.72 -8.23 -24.65
N HIS A 384 -2.23 -8.03 -23.43
CA HIS A 384 -1.43 -7.75 -22.24
C HIS A 384 -1.21 -8.99 -21.39
N TRP A 385 -2.14 -9.96 -21.42
CA TRP A 385 -2.06 -11.21 -20.67
C TRP A 385 -2.89 -12.33 -21.32
N THR A 386 -2.58 -13.59 -21.03
CA THR A 386 -3.41 -14.77 -21.32
C THR A 386 -3.62 -15.59 -20.06
N LEU A 387 -4.70 -16.38 -20.03
CA LEU A 387 -4.87 -17.43 -19.03
C LEU A 387 -4.55 -18.79 -19.65
N GLU A 388 -3.42 -19.39 -19.28
CA GLU A 388 -3.03 -20.72 -19.73
C GLU A 388 -3.01 -21.68 -18.55
N ASN A 389 -3.81 -22.76 -18.60
CA ASN A 389 -3.93 -23.76 -17.54
C ASN A 389 -4.31 -23.20 -16.15
N GLY A 390 -5.00 -22.06 -16.11
CA GLY A 390 -5.35 -21.38 -14.86
C GLY A 390 -4.26 -20.47 -14.32
N GLU A 391 -3.18 -20.26 -15.06
CA GLU A 391 -2.11 -19.33 -14.72
C GLU A 391 -2.19 -18.07 -15.59
N LEU A 392 -2.20 -16.90 -14.96
CA LEU A 392 -2.11 -15.62 -15.64
C LEU A 392 -0.67 -15.40 -16.09
N THR A 393 -0.49 -15.29 -17.40
CA THR A 393 0.78 -14.94 -18.03
C THR A 393 0.65 -13.58 -18.66
N TYR A 394 1.52 -12.62 -18.30
CA TYR A 394 1.57 -11.34 -19.02
C TYR A 394 2.19 -11.55 -20.41
N ASN A 395 1.47 -11.13 -21.44
CA ASN A 395 1.85 -11.20 -22.86
C ASN A 395 2.73 -10.03 -23.31
N ALA A 396 2.79 -8.95 -22.52
CA ALA A 396 3.65 -7.84 -22.85
C ALA A 396 5.13 -8.31 -22.88
N THR A 397 5.78 -8.24 -24.06
CA THR A 397 7.25 -8.19 -24.24
C THR A 397 7.69 -8.07 -25.72
N THR A 398 8.77 -7.32 -26.00
CA THR A 398 9.92 -7.85 -26.78
C THR A 398 11.28 -7.58 -26.08
N ASP A 399 11.28 -7.56 -24.75
CA ASP A 399 12.48 -7.59 -23.91
C ASP A 399 12.80 -9.01 -23.47
N PRO A 400 14.08 -9.40 -23.59
CA PRO A 400 14.68 -10.52 -22.87
C PRO A 400 14.23 -10.74 -21.42
N ASP A 401 13.97 -9.70 -20.62
CA ASP A 401 13.56 -9.82 -19.19
C ASP A 401 12.27 -9.02 -18.85
N LYS A 402 11.34 -8.95 -19.83
CA LYS A 402 9.90 -8.57 -19.76
C LYS A 402 9.53 -7.06 -19.73
N MET A 403 9.40 -6.50 -20.94
CA MET A 403 8.88 -5.15 -21.26
C MET A 403 7.36 -5.09 -21.43
N ARG A 404 6.81 -3.87 -21.34
CA ARG A 404 5.48 -3.41 -21.78
C ARG A 404 5.34 -3.31 -23.31
N LEU A 405 4.15 -3.02 -23.84
CA LEU A 405 3.96 -2.84 -25.30
C LEU A 405 4.62 -1.58 -25.86
N ASP A 406 4.87 -0.58 -25.01
CA ASP A 406 5.59 0.64 -25.36
C ASP A 406 7.13 0.48 -25.26
N GLY A 407 7.62 -0.68 -24.82
CA GLY A 407 9.05 -0.98 -24.72
C GLY A 407 9.69 -0.50 -23.42
N GLU A 408 8.92 -0.12 -22.40
CA GLU A 408 9.44 0.13 -21.05
C GLU A 408 9.47 -1.17 -20.24
N LYS A 409 10.47 -1.37 -19.38
CA LYS A 409 10.56 -2.55 -18.52
C LYS A 409 9.38 -2.54 -17.53
N MET A 410 8.74 -3.68 -17.31
CA MET A 410 7.76 -3.79 -16.21
C MET A 410 8.50 -3.84 -14.87
N GLU A 411 8.15 -2.95 -13.93
CA GLU A 411 8.71 -2.94 -12.57
C GLU A 411 7.61 -2.84 -11.49
N GLY A 412 7.67 -3.68 -10.47
CA GLY A 412 6.82 -3.58 -9.27
C GLY A 412 5.32 -3.52 -9.56
N ALA A 413 4.67 -2.40 -9.17
CA ALA A 413 3.22 -2.19 -9.32
C ALA A 413 2.79 -1.77 -10.73
N ASP A 414 3.73 -1.64 -11.68
CA ASP A 414 3.48 -1.21 -13.06
C ASP A 414 2.76 -2.27 -13.90
N ALA A 415 2.71 -3.53 -13.43
CA ALA A 415 1.94 -4.59 -14.09
C ALA A 415 0.42 -4.31 -14.12
N GLU A 416 -0.04 -3.30 -13.39
CA GLU A 416 -1.45 -2.92 -13.32
C GLU A 416 -1.73 -1.62 -14.13
N THR A 417 -2.75 -1.63 -14.99
CA THR A 417 -3.01 -0.52 -15.94
C THR A 417 -3.94 0.57 -15.38
N TYR A 418 -5.05 0.18 -14.75
CA TYR A 418 -6.16 1.01 -14.24
C TYR A 418 -6.73 0.49 -12.91
N SER A 419 -5.95 -0.25 -12.13
CA SER A 419 -6.48 -0.96 -10.96
C SER A 419 -6.96 0.00 -9.85
N ILE A 420 -8.28 0.12 -9.75
CA ILE A 420 -9.07 0.86 -8.75
C ILE A 420 -9.48 -0.06 -7.59
N LEU A 421 -9.75 -1.34 -7.89
CA LEU A 421 -10.11 -2.38 -6.92
C LEU A 421 -8.96 -3.35 -6.71
N GLN A 422 -8.88 -3.93 -5.52
CA GLN A 422 -8.02 -5.09 -5.24
C GLN A 422 -8.88 -6.28 -4.86
N ARG A 423 -8.85 -7.36 -5.64
CA ARG A 423 -9.58 -8.63 -5.40
C ARG A 423 -8.59 -9.79 -5.41
N MET A 424 -8.03 -10.13 -4.26
CA MET A 424 -7.08 -11.26 -4.17
C MET A 424 -7.78 -12.59 -3.83
N ASP A 425 -8.93 -12.52 -3.17
CA ASP A 425 -9.76 -13.64 -2.75
C ASP A 425 -10.43 -14.40 -3.91
N ILE A 426 -10.56 -13.75 -5.07
CA ILE A 426 -11.30 -14.31 -6.22
C ILE A 426 -10.37 -14.73 -7.37
N TYR A 427 -9.10 -14.29 -7.35
CA TYR A 427 -8.15 -14.54 -8.44
C TYR A 427 -6.84 -15.11 -7.93
N PRO A 428 -6.82 -16.41 -7.53
CA PRO A 428 -5.60 -17.08 -7.07
C PRO A 428 -4.53 -17.13 -8.17
N GLU A 429 -4.87 -16.96 -9.44
CA GLU A 429 -3.91 -16.79 -10.52
C GLU A 429 -3.09 -15.48 -10.43
N GLN A 430 -3.39 -14.60 -9.47
CA GLN A 430 -2.47 -13.53 -9.05
C GLN A 430 -1.20 -14.06 -8.39
N LEU A 431 -1.24 -15.31 -7.94
CA LEU A 431 -0.24 -15.99 -7.16
C LEU A 431 0.33 -17.17 -7.95
N THR A 432 0.49 -17.01 -9.26
CA THR A 432 0.99 -18.09 -10.12
C THR A 432 2.45 -18.40 -9.84
N GLU A 433 3.24 -17.36 -9.57
CA GLU A 433 4.62 -17.53 -9.12
C GLU A 433 4.64 -18.04 -7.68
N ASP A 434 5.37 -19.14 -7.46
CA ASP A 434 5.50 -19.80 -6.16
C ASP A 434 5.86 -18.82 -5.04
N ALA A 435 6.75 -17.85 -5.32
CA ALA A 435 7.14 -16.85 -4.33
C ALA A 435 5.97 -15.96 -3.88
N PHE A 436 5.12 -15.49 -4.79
CA PHE A 436 3.95 -14.69 -4.40
C PHE A 436 2.91 -15.55 -3.68
N ARG A 437 2.69 -16.79 -4.15
CA ARG A 437 1.71 -17.72 -3.57
C ARG A 437 2.05 -18.13 -2.17
N ASP A 438 3.25 -18.65 -1.98
CA ASP A 438 3.67 -19.22 -0.71
C ASP A 438 3.72 -18.12 0.36
N ALA A 439 4.16 -16.91 -0.01
CA ALA A 439 4.13 -15.75 0.88
C ALA A 439 2.71 -15.30 1.21
N PHE A 440 1.79 -15.28 0.24
CA PHE A 440 0.41 -14.93 0.50
C PHE A 440 -0.29 -15.94 1.39
N GLU A 441 -0.19 -17.24 1.07
CA GLU A 441 -0.76 -18.33 1.86
C GLU A 441 -0.25 -18.31 3.30
N GLN A 442 1.05 -18.05 3.48
CA GLN A 442 1.63 -17.91 4.82
C GLN A 442 1.09 -16.68 5.55
N ALA A 443 0.98 -15.53 4.88
CA ALA A 443 0.48 -14.30 5.49
C ALA A 443 -0.93 -14.47 6.03
N VAL A 444 -1.84 -15.04 5.23
CA VAL A 444 -3.27 -15.18 5.59
C VAL A 444 -3.53 -16.30 6.60
N ALA A 445 -2.63 -17.29 6.69
CA ALA A 445 -2.71 -18.37 7.66
C ALA A 445 -2.19 -17.99 9.07
N ASN A 446 -1.42 -16.90 9.17
CA ASN A 446 -0.88 -16.47 10.46
C ASN A 446 -1.99 -16.04 11.42
N PRO A 447 -1.87 -16.32 12.74
CA PRO A 447 -2.70 -15.66 13.74
C PRO A 447 -2.61 -14.14 13.56
N MET A 448 -3.72 -13.43 13.73
CA MET A 448 -3.79 -12.01 13.47
C MET A 448 -3.88 -11.21 14.77
N TYR A 449 -3.05 -10.18 14.87
CA TYR A 449 -3.10 -9.16 15.89
C TYR A 449 -3.87 -7.94 15.37
N ARG A 450 -5.01 -7.61 15.99
CA ARG A 450 -5.95 -6.58 15.52
C ARG A 450 -5.96 -5.39 16.46
N ASN A 451 -5.96 -4.19 15.89
CA ASN A 451 -6.29 -2.98 16.62
C ASN A 451 -7.78 -2.97 17.01
N LEU A 452 -8.08 -2.90 18.30
CA LEU A 452 -9.42 -2.83 18.86
C LEU A 452 -10.19 -1.61 18.34
N PHE A 453 -9.50 -0.48 18.22
CA PHE A 453 -10.08 0.80 17.82
C PHE A 453 -9.87 1.11 16.34
N ILE A 454 -9.70 0.08 15.52
CA ILE A 454 -9.55 0.25 14.08
C ILE A 454 -10.72 1.08 13.53
N ARG A 455 -10.40 2.17 12.82
CA ARG A 455 -11.35 3.15 12.24
C ARG A 455 -12.21 3.94 13.24
N LEU A 456 -11.90 3.88 14.52
CA LEU A 456 -12.51 4.82 15.46
C LEU A 456 -11.70 6.12 15.43
N SER A 457 -12.42 7.23 15.58
CA SER A 457 -11.85 8.56 15.66
C SER A 457 -12.66 9.39 16.65
N SER A 458 -11.99 10.31 17.33
CA SER A 458 -12.54 11.23 18.34
C SER A 458 -11.88 12.61 18.21
N GLU A 459 -12.42 13.62 18.89
CA GLU A 459 -11.82 14.96 18.92
C GLU A 459 -10.40 14.90 19.53
N GLU A 460 -10.23 14.13 20.60
CA GLU A 460 -8.95 13.89 21.25
C GLU A 460 -7.97 13.17 20.31
N TYR A 461 -8.42 12.14 19.59
CA TYR A 461 -7.60 11.44 18.60
C TYR A 461 -7.09 12.41 17.53
N SER A 462 -7.98 13.23 16.95
CA SER A 462 -7.58 14.26 15.98
C SER A 462 -6.62 15.30 16.55
N MET A 463 -6.74 15.63 17.83
CA MET A 463 -5.92 16.66 18.47
C MET A 463 -4.52 16.17 18.82
N TYR A 464 -4.39 14.92 19.30
CA TYR A 464 -3.16 14.46 19.96
C TYR A 464 -2.45 13.32 19.23
N ASN A 465 -3.13 12.53 18.39
CA ASN A 465 -2.55 11.30 17.85
C ASN A 465 -1.30 11.53 16.99
N ALA A 466 -1.25 12.63 16.22
CA ALA A 466 -0.06 12.94 15.40
C ALA A 466 1.20 13.18 16.27
N ASP A 467 1.06 13.86 17.40
CA ASP A 467 2.16 14.09 18.34
C ASP A 467 2.53 12.81 19.10
N LEU A 468 1.55 11.95 19.42
CA LEU A 468 1.78 10.64 20.04
C LEU A 468 2.56 9.68 19.11
N VAL A 469 2.16 9.61 17.83
CA VAL A 469 2.86 8.81 16.79
C VAL A 469 4.29 9.30 16.66
N LYS A 470 4.48 10.62 16.53
CA LYS A 470 5.81 11.23 16.44
C LYS A 470 6.68 10.92 17.65
N LEU A 471 6.16 11.07 18.87
CA LEU A 471 6.89 10.75 20.09
C LEU A 471 7.29 9.26 20.11
N THR A 472 6.34 8.38 19.78
CA THR A 472 6.54 6.92 19.76
C THR A 472 7.65 6.55 18.78
N ASP A 473 7.61 7.07 17.55
CA ASP A 473 8.62 6.80 16.52
C ASP A 473 10.00 7.37 16.88
N GLU A 474 10.07 8.60 17.39
CA GLU A 474 11.34 9.21 17.81
C GLU A 474 11.98 8.42 18.96
N MET A 475 11.18 8.02 19.95
CA MET A 475 11.67 7.28 21.11
C MET A 475 12.02 5.84 20.76
N ARG A 476 11.26 5.18 19.89
CA ARG A 476 11.61 3.86 19.32
C ARG A 476 13.04 3.88 18.77
N VAL A 477 13.34 4.82 17.87
CA VAL A 477 14.66 4.91 17.25
C VAL A 477 15.74 5.17 18.31
N LYS A 478 15.52 6.13 19.23
CA LYS A 478 16.47 6.42 20.31
C LYS A 478 16.72 5.23 21.22
N TYR A 479 15.69 4.45 21.56
CA TYR A 479 15.83 3.24 22.36
C TYR A 479 16.64 2.19 21.61
N ILE A 480 16.34 1.91 20.34
CA ILE A 480 17.08 0.91 19.56
C ILE A 480 18.55 1.30 19.38
N LEU A 481 18.84 2.56 19.07
CA LEU A 481 20.22 3.08 18.95
C LEU A 481 20.95 3.16 20.30
N GLY A 482 20.23 3.14 21.42
CA GLY A 482 20.79 3.30 22.77
C GLY A 482 21.02 4.76 23.19
N ASP A 483 20.50 5.72 22.44
CA ASP A 483 20.49 7.16 22.77
C ASP A 483 19.51 7.46 23.93
N ALA A 484 18.52 6.59 24.15
CA ALA A 484 17.64 6.61 25.32
C ALA A 484 17.83 5.35 26.18
N SER A 485 17.70 5.50 27.51
CA SER A 485 17.80 4.40 28.48
C SER A 485 16.42 3.91 28.91
N PHE A 486 16.23 2.59 28.96
CA PHE A 486 15.03 1.95 29.50
C PHE A 486 14.82 2.18 31.02
N ASP A 487 15.85 2.66 31.74
CA ASP A 487 15.69 3.18 33.12
C ASP A 487 14.81 4.43 33.17
N LYS A 488 14.62 5.08 32.02
CA LYS A 488 13.80 6.27 31.81
C LYS A 488 12.50 5.97 31.07
N TRP A 489 12.11 4.69 31.00
CA TRP A 489 10.85 4.27 30.40
C TRP A 489 9.64 5.00 31.00
N ASP A 490 9.57 5.09 32.33
CA ASP A 490 8.45 5.77 33.00
C ASP A 490 8.37 7.26 32.67
N ASP A 491 9.49 7.89 32.31
CA ASP A 491 9.50 9.29 31.87
C ASP A 491 8.91 9.40 30.45
N TYR A 492 9.19 8.45 29.55
CA TYR A 492 8.53 8.33 28.24
C TYR A 492 7.03 8.08 28.37
N VAL A 493 6.62 7.12 29.22
CA VAL A 493 5.20 6.84 29.47
C VAL A 493 4.48 8.09 29.99
N LYS A 494 5.07 8.81 30.95
CA LYS A 494 4.52 10.08 31.43
C LYS A 494 4.42 11.13 30.33
N GLU A 495 5.41 11.24 29.45
CA GLU A 495 5.36 12.17 28.33
C GLU A 495 4.22 11.82 27.35
N TYR A 496 4.08 10.54 26.99
CA TYR A 496 2.98 10.04 26.17
C TYR A 496 1.61 10.35 26.79
N ILE A 497 1.45 10.11 28.10
CA ILE A 497 0.24 10.44 28.83
C ILE A 497 0.00 11.97 28.85
N ASN A 498 1.04 12.77 29.09
CA ASN A 498 0.94 14.24 29.13
C ASN A 498 0.56 14.87 27.78
N ILE A 499 0.92 14.24 26.66
CA ILE A 499 0.47 14.69 25.33
C ILE A 499 -1.04 14.48 25.16
N GLY A 500 -1.63 13.50 25.84
CA GLY A 500 -3.05 13.16 25.72
C GLY A 500 -3.31 11.68 25.41
N GLY A 501 -2.30 10.80 25.55
CA GLY A 501 -2.44 9.39 25.20
C GLY A 501 -3.60 8.66 25.87
N LEU A 502 -3.88 8.94 27.15
CA LEU A 502 -5.03 8.36 27.84
C LEU A 502 -6.35 8.98 27.42
N ASP A 503 -6.36 10.27 27.08
CA ASP A 503 -7.57 10.96 26.61
C ASP A 503 -8.00 10.41 25.25
N VAL A 504 -7.03 10.18 24.36
CA VAL A 504 -7.24 9.47 23.09
C VAL A 504 -7.77 8.06 23.32
N ALA A 505 -7.10 7.26 24.15
CA ALA A 505 -7.53 5.89 24.41
C ALA A 505 -8.95 5.82 25.00
N GLN A 506 -9.28 6.71 25.95
CA GLN A 506 -10.58 6.72 26.62
C GLN A 506 -11.70 7.15 25.68
N SER A 507 -11.47 8.20 24.89
CA SER A 507 -12.47 8.67 23.91
C SER A 507 -12.79 7.61 22.85
N LEU A 508 -11.78 6.88 22.36
CA LEU A 508 -12.00 5.76 21.44
C LEU A 508 -12.70 4.58 22.12
N LEU A 509 -12.34 4.28 23.38
CA LEU A 509 -12.98 3.24 24.18
C LEU A 509 -14.47 3.51 24.41
N ASP A 510 -14.83 4.75 24.71
CA ASP A 510 -16.22 5.15 24.93
C ASP A 510 -17.07 4.91 23.67
N ILE A 511 -16.55 5.31 22.50
CA ILE A 511 -17.17 5.06 21.20
C ILE A 511 -17.28 3.54 20.93
N TYR A 512 -16.21 2.80 21.22
CA TYR A 512 -16.19 1.35 21.03
C TYR A 512 -17.26 0.66 21.89
N ASN A 513 -17.33 1.01 23.18
CA ASN A 513 -18.29 0.46 24.13
C ASN A 513 -19.73 0.78 23.73
N GLU A 514 -20.01 2.03 23.33
CA GLU A 514 -21.33 2.42 22.84
C GLU A 514 -21.72 1.62 21.58
N LYS A 515 -20.81 1.53 20.61
CA LYS A 515 -21.08 0.85 19.33
C LYS A 515 -21.28 -0.65 19.48
N ASN A 516 -20.54 -1.29 20.38
CA ASN A 516 -20.51 -2.76 20.51
C ASN A 516 -21.31 -3.28 21.72
N GLY A 517 -21.83 -2.39 22.57
CA GLY A 517 -22.53 -2.78 23.81
C GLY A 517 -21.63 -3.49 24.82
N THR A 518 -20.36 -3.06 24.89
CA THR A 518 -19.36 -3.62 25.81
C THR A 518 -19.13 -2.70 27.01
N ASP A 519 -18.57 -3.26 28.09
CA ASP A 519 -18.21 -2.54 29.32
C ASP A 519 -16.69 -2.60 29.59
N LEU A 520 -15.88 -2.53 28.53
CA LEU A 520 -14.42 -2.58 28.63
C LEU A 520 -13.90 -1.32 29.33
N VAL A 521 -12.78 -1.44 30.03
CA VAL A 521 -12.12 -0.33 30.74
C VAL A 521 -10.67 -0.18 30.29
N LEU A 522 -10.09 1.01 30.36
CA LEU A 522 -8.65 1.15 30.11
C LEU A 522 -7.83 0.43 31.18
N ALA A 523 -6.69 -0.11 30.78
CA ALA A 523 -5.67 -0.57 31.70
C ALA A 523 -5.10 0.57 32.55
N ASP A 524 -4.50 0.21 33.69
CA ASP A 524 -3.95 1.17 34.64
C ASP A 524 -2.46 1.42 34.35
N TYR A 525 -2.12 2.69 34.09
CA TYR A 525 -0.77 3.16 33.77
C TYR A 525 -0.18 4.08 34.86
N GLN A 526 -0.79 4.10 36.05
CA GLN A 526 -0.36 4.95 37.19
C GLN A 526 0.81 4.41 38.00
#